data_AF-A0A451B0L6-F1
#
_entry.id   AF-A0A451B0L6-F1
#
_cell.length_a   1.000
_cell.length_b   1.000
_cell.length_c   1.000
_cell.angle_alpha   90.00
_cell.angle_beta   90.00
_cell.angle_gamma   90.00
#
_symmetry.space_group_name_H-M   'P 1'
#
loop_
_entity.id
_entity.type
_entity.pdbx_description
1 polymer ?
#
loop_
_entity_poly.entity_id
_entity_poly.type
_entity_poly.pdbx_seq_one_letter_code
_entity_poly.pdbx_strand_id
1 'polypeptide(L)'
;MGDDARSLILSRIRANLGWDGGISLRPIRDMLEERLSSPPIGVQPAIPEKDLARRFVTMLEAVSGTVTRVPYLESAPSVIVQHLEKYALPHELVATREPIIEDIPWSKVAPKEITLRHRAAMRGDRVSLTGAFSAIAETGTLVLVSGEHTPTTLNFLPEDHIVVITEDRIVPYMEDAWKKIRAAFTSPPRAINFITGPSRTADIEQTMQLGAHGPRRLTVILVARWKQAS
;
A
#
# COMPACT_ATOMS: atom_id res chain seq x y z
N MET A 1 -25.53 -11.41 35.53
CA MET A 1 -25.41 -10.26 36.46
C MET A 1 -24.60 -9.07 35.91
N GLY A 2 -23.87 -9.16 34.78
CA GLY A 2 -23.09 -8.03 34.23
C GLY A 2 -23.80 -7.13 33.19
N ASP A 3 -24.90 -7.61 32.60
CA ASP A 3 -25.58 -6.93 31.48
C ASP A 3 -26.47 -5.76 31.93
N ASP A 4 -27.04 -5.85 33.14
CA ASP A 4 -27.89 -4.80 33.72
C ASP A 4 -27.10 -3.54 34.07
N ALA A 5 -25.90 -3.70 34.65
CA ALA A 5 -25.06 -2.56 35.02
C ALA A 5 -24.58 -1.79 33.78
N ARG A 6 -24.17 -2.50 32.71
CA ARG A 6 -23.77 -1.90 31.45
C ARG A 6 -24.92 -1.13 30.79
N SER A 7 -26.11 -1.74 30.78
CA SER A 7 -27.31 -1.12 30.22
C SER A 7 -27.74 0.12 31.00
N LEU A 8 -27.63 0.08 32.33
CA LEU A 8 -27.97 1.22 33.21
C LEU A 8 -27.00 2.40 33.01
N ILE A 9 -25.70 2.12 32.89
CA ILE A 9 -24.67 3.14 32.63
C ILE A 9 -24.91 3.80 31.26
N LEU A 10 -25.11 3.00 30.22
CA LEU A 10 -25.40 3.52 28.89
C LEU A 10 -26.69 4.34 28.86
N SER A 11 -27.73 3.92 29.59
CA SER A 11 -28.98 4.66 29.68
C SER A 11 -28.83 6.02 30.36
N ARG A 12 -28.02 6.12 31.42
CA ARG A 12 -27.72 7.41 32.10
C ARG A 12 -26.92 8.35 31.22
N ILE A 13 -25.95 7.84 30.46
CA ILE A 13 -25.15 8.64 29.53
C ILE A 13 -26.06 9.24 28.44
N ARG A 14 -26.99 8.46 27.89
CA ARG A 14 -27.95 8.93 26.89
C ARG A 14 -28.85 10.05 27.44
N ALA A 15 -29.39 9.86 28.64
CA ALA A 15 -30.25 10.86 29.28
C ALA A 15 -29.51 12.19 29.55
N ASN A 16 -28.26 12.15 30.00
CA ASN A 16 -27.47 13.36 30.28
C ASN A 16 -26.98 14.09 29.03
N LEU A 17 -26.94 13.44 27.87
CA LEU A 17 -26.64 14.07 26.58
C LEU A 17 -27.85 14.76 25.95
N GLY A 18 -28.99 14.83 26.67
CA GLY A 18 -30.24 15.41 26.16
C GLY A 18 -30.98 14.49 25.21
N TRP A 19 -30.71 13.18 25.24
CA TRP A 19 -31.39 12.21 24.39
C TRP A 19 -32.72 11.78 25.05
N ASP A 20 -33.81 12.36 24.59
CA ASP A 20 -35.19 12.26 25.06
C ASP A 20 -35.98 11.08 24.44
N GLY A 21 -35.28 10.05 23.92
CA GLY A 21 -35.92 8.84 23.39
C GLY A 21 -36.75 9.06 22.11
N GLY A 22 -36.77 10.28 21.56
CA GLY A 22 -37.59 10.67 20.41
C GLY A 22 -36.96 10.49 19.03
N ILE A 23 -35.64 10.29 18.94
CA ILE A 23 -35.02 9.97 17.64
C ILE A 23 -35.21 8.47 17.40
N SER A 24 -36.15 8.12 16.54
CA SER A 24 -36.27 6.75 16.04
C SER A 24 -34.90 6.32 15.51
N LEU A 25 -34.37 5.21 16.05
CA LEU A 25 -33.07 4.68 15.60
C LEU A 25 -33.13 4.21 14.14
N ARG A 26 -34.33 4.03 13.58
CA ARG A 26 -34.54 3.72 12.17
C ARG A 26 -34.07 4.85 11.26
N PRO A 27 -34.53 6.11 11.36
CA PRO A 27 -34.00 7.21 10.54
C PRO A 27 -32.49 7.42 10.66
N ILE A 28 -31.88 7.28 11.85
CA ILE A 28 -30.39 7.33 11.94
C ILE A 28 -29.77 6.16 11.18
N ARG A 29 -30.30 4.94 11.37
CA ARG A 29 -29.81 3.75 10.68
C ARG A 29 -30.00 3.85 9.17
N ASP A 30 -31.14 4.30 8.70
CA ASP A 30 -31.49 4.47 7.29
C ASP A 30 -30.59 5.54 6.66
N MET A 31 -30.36 6.67 7.35
CA MET A 31 -29.38 7.70 6.93
C MET A 31 -27.95 7.15 6.88
N LEU A 32 -27.56 6.30 7.84
CA LEU A 32 -26.24 5.67 7.84
C LEU A 32 -26.13 4.63 6.72
N GLU A 33 -27.15 3.81 6.50
CA GLU A 33 -27.20 2.82 5.41
C GLU A 33 -27.16 3.52 4.04
N GLU A 34 -27.91 4.61 3.87
CA GLU A 34 -27.86 5.45 2.67
C GLU A 34 -26.47 6.04 2.45
N ARG A 35 -25.86 6.64 3.48
CA ARG A 35 -24.50 7.18 3.41
C ARG A 35 -23.44 6.11 3.16
N LEU A 36 -23.60 4.91 3.70
CA LEU A 36 -22.70 3.79 3.46
C LEU A 36 -22.86 3.24 2.03
N SER A 37 -24.07 3.27 1.48
CA SER A 37 -24.37 2.85 0.10
C SER A 37 -23.84 3.85 -0.92
N SER A 38 -23.86 5.14 -0.60
CA SER A 38 -23.45 6.25 -1.48
C SER A 38 -22.62 7.28 -0.70
N PRO A 39 -21.35 6.95 -0.38
CA PRO A 39 -20.51 7.87 0.39
C PRO A 39 -20.27 9.15 -0.41
N PRO A 40 -20.51 10.35 0.18
CA PRO A 40 -20.31 11.60 -0.52
C PRO A 40 -18.83 11.76 -0.89
N ILE A 41 -18.57 12.14 -2.14
CA ILE A 41 -17.21 12.43 -2.61
C ILE A 41 -16.79 13.77 -2.01
N GLY A 42 -15.63 13.79 -1.36
CA GLY A 42 -15.03 15.01 -0.82
C GLY A 42 -14.58 15.97 -1.93
N VAL A 43 -14.00 17.10 -1.54
CA VAL A 43 -13.37 18.01 -2.49
C VAL A 43 -12.14 17.31 -3.08
N GLN A 44 -12.12 17.14 -4.40
CA GLN A 44 -11.01 16.54 -5.13
C GLN A 44 -10.22 17.64 -5.85
N PRO A 45 -8.92 17.82 -5.57
CA PRO A 45 -8.08 18.77 -6.30
C PRO A 45 -8.03 18.41 -7.78
N ALA A 46 -7.99 19.40 -8.67
CA ALA A 46 -7.83 19.12 -10.08
C ALA A 46 -6.48 18.44 -10.35
N ILE A 47 -6.49 17.28 -11.02
CA ILE A 47 -5.30 16.65 -11.58
C ILE A 47 -5.18 17.10 -13.04
N PRO A 48 -4.28 18.04 -13.37
CA PRO A 48 -4.16 18.57 -14.73
C PRO A 48 -3.62 17.52 -15.72
N GLU A 49 -2.86 16.54 -15.24
CA GLU A 49 -2.28 15.49 -16.06
C GLU A 49 -3.31 14.39 -16.39
N LYS A 50 -3.63 14.23 -17.68
CA LYS A 50 -4.44 13.09 -18.16
C LYS A 50 -3.75 11.73 -17.96
N ASP A 51 -2.42 11.75 -17.90
CA ASP A 51 -1.58 10.57 -17.68
C ASP A 51 -1.33 10.40 -16.18
N LEU A 52 -2.15 9.55 -15.55
CA LEU A 52 -2.07 9.27 -14.12
C LEU A 52 -0.72 8.65 -13.72
N ALA A 53 -0.09 7.88 -14.63
CA ALA A 53 1.22 7.31 -14.39
C ALA A 53 2.29 8.39 -14.26
N ARG A 54 2.27 9.38 -15.17
CA ARG A 54 3.16 10.55 -15.07
C ARG A 54 2.95 11.31 -13.77
N ARG A 55 1.69 11.57 -13.40
CA ARG A 55 1.37 12.28 -12.16
C ARG A 55 1.85 11.51 -10.93
N PHE A 56 1.59 10.21 -10.87
CA PHE A 56 2.08 9.34 -9.79
C PHE A 56 3.60 9.40 -9.64
N VAL A 57 4.34 9.30 -10.75
CA VAL A 57 5.82 9.40 -10.77
C VAL A 57 6.25 10.74 -10.16
N THR A 58 5.72 11.85 -10.67
CA THR A 58 6.06 13.20 -10.17
C THR A 58 5.80 13.33 -8.67
N MET A 59 4.65 12.85 -8.18
CA MET A 59 4.30 12.97 -6.77
C MET A 59 5.12 12.06 -5.87
N LEU A 60 5.43 10.83 -6.32
CA LEU A 60 6.24 9.90 -5.54
C LEU A 60 7.71 10.35 -5.47
N GLU A 61 8.25 10.89 -6.55
CA GLU A 61 9.59 11.49 -6.58
C GLU A 61 9.69 12.74 -5.70
N ALA A 62 8.63 13.55 -5.63
CA ALA A 62 8.56 14.71 -4.74
C ALA A 62 8.63 14.36 -3.25
N VAL A 63 8.34 13.10 -2.90
CA VAL A 63 8.49 12.56 -1.53
C VAL A 63 9.67 11.58 -1.40
N SER A 64 10.67 11.69 -2.29
CA SER A 64 11.91 10.92 -2.28
C SER A 64 11.77 9.42 -2.58
N GLY A 65 10.65 8.98 -3.16
CA GLY A 65 10.56 7.68 -3.81
C GLY A 65 11.32 7.69 -5.14
N THR A 66 11.77 6.54 -5.60
CA THR A 66 12.36 6.38 -6.94
C THR A 66 11.42 5.58 -7.81
N VAL A 67 11.23 5.96 -9.08
CA VAL A 67 10.43 5.19 -10.02
C VAL A 67 11.23 4.86 -11.26
N THR A 68 11.21 3.59 -11.67
CA THR A 68 11.69 3.16 -12.99
C THR A 68 10.52 2.62 -13.77
N ARG A 69 10.16 3.31 -14.87
CA ARG A 69 9.09 2.88 -15.76
C ARG A 69 9.63 1.92 -16.80
N VAL A 70 9.00 0.77 -16.95
CA VAL A 70 9.34 -0.25 -17.95
C VAL A 70 8.14 -0.60 -18.83
N PRO A 71 8.36 -0.91 -20.12
CA PRO A 71 7.24 -1.22 -21.01
C PRO A 71 6.56 -2.55 -20.63
N TYR A 72 7.33 -3.53 -20.16
CA TYR A 72 6.85 -4.88 -19.86
C TYR A 72 7.46 -5.45 -18.59
N LEU A 73 6.76 -6.38 -17.94
CA LEU A 73 7.26 -7.09 -16.75
C LEU A 73 8.58 -7.81 -17.01
N GLU A 74 8.82 -8.21 -18.26
CA GLU A 74 10.07 -8.86 -18.68
C GLU A 74 11.32 -8.02 -18.47
N SER A 75 11.19 -6.70 -18.37
CA SER A 75 12.30 -5.80 -18.07
C SER A 75 12.59 -5.69 -16.57
N ALA A 76 11.64 -6.08 -15.70
CA ALA A 76 11.75 -5.93 -14.26
C ALA A 76 13.00 -6.61 -13.65
N PRO A 77 13.39 -7.85 -14.03
CA PRO A 77 14.59 -8.49 -13.47
C PRO A 77 15.85 -7.64 -13.62
N SER A 78 16.09 -7.08 -14.82
CA SER A 78 17.27 -6.26 -15.10
C SER A 78 17.29 -4.97 -14.27
N VAL A 79 16.14 -4.35 -14.08
CA VAL A 79 16.00 -3.13 -13.26
C VAL A 79 16.23 -3.44 -11.78
N ILE A 80 15.75 -4.58 -11.30
CA ILE A 80 15.98 -5.04 -9.93
C ILE A 80 17.47 -5.27 -9.69
N VAL A 81 18.15 -6.02 -10.56
CA VAL A 81 19.60 -6.28 -10.44
C VAL A 81 20.39 -4.97 -10.44
N GLN A 82 20.12 -4.06 -11.38
CA GLN A 82 20.78 -2.75 -11.43
C GLN A 82 20.56 -1.93 -10.15
N HIS A 83 19.36 -1.98 -9.55
CA HIS A 83 19.09 -1.33 -8.27
C HIS A 83 19.93 -1.93 -7.14
N LEU A 84 19.99 -3.27 -7.07
CA LEU A 84 20.77 -3.97 -6.05
C LEU A 84 22.26 -3.63 -6.15
N GLU A 85 22.82 -3.65 -7.36
CA GLU A 85 24.21 -3.29 -7.63
C GLU A 85 24.51 -1.83 -7.27
N LYS A 86 23.65 -0.90 -7.71
CA LYS A 86 23.78 0.53 -7.44
C LYS A 86 23.91 0.86 -5.95
N TYR A 87 23.20 0.12 -5.09
CA TYR A 87 23.18 0.34 -3.65
C TYR A 87 23.96 -0.73 -2.85
N ALA A 88 24.74 -1.58 -3.52
CA ALA A 88 25.51 -2.67 -2.92
C ALA A 88 24.66 -3.56 -1.97
N LEU A 89 23.45 -3.92 -2.43
CA LEU A 89 22.48 -4.72 -1.71
C LEU A 89 22.69 -6.22 -1.94
N PRO A 90 22.28 -7.09 -0.99
CA PRO A 90 22.33 -8.52 -1.22
C PRO A 90 21.33 -8.91 -2.31
N HIS A 91 21.72 -9.95 -3.04
CA HIS A 91 20.92 -10.61 -4.06
C HIS A 91 19.89 -11.59 -3.48
N GLU A 92 19.78 -11.66 -2.15
CA GLU A 92 18.74 -12.38 -1.45
C GLU A 92 17.64 -11.40 -1.00
N LEU A 93 16.44 -11.58 -1.53
CA LEU A 93 15.27 -10.73 -1.27
C LEU A 93 14.20 -11.54 -0.58
N VAL A 94 13.46 -10.89 0.32
CA VAL A 94 12.21 -11.45 0.86
C VAL A 94 11.03 -10.92 0.06
N ALA A 95 10.10 -11.80 -0.32
CA ALA A 95 9.09 -11.44 -1.32
C ALA A 95 7.67 -11.87 -0.96
N THR A 96 6.68 -11.12 -1.46
CA THR A 96 5.28 -11.55 -1.46
C THR A 96 5.05 -12.69 -2.45
N ARG A 97 3.90 -13.37 -2.36
CA ARG A 97 3.42 -14.35 -3.36
C ARG A 97 2.28 -13.77 -4.18
N GLU A 98 2.44 -12.53 -4.63
CA GLU A 98 1.48 -11.89 -5.52
C GLU A 98 1.76 -12.33 -6.96
N PRO A 99 0.72 -12.47 -7.82
CA PRO A 99 0.92 -12.95 -9.19
C PRO A 99 1.94 -12.14 -9.97
N ILE A 100 1.99 -10.80 -9.79
CA ILE A 100 2.95 -9.95 -10.50
C ILE A 100 4.40 -10.23 -10.11
N ILE A 101 4.64 -10.72 -8.89
CA ILE A 101 5.97 -11.08 -8.40
C ILE A 101 6.35 -12.48 -8.84
N GLU A 102 5.40 -13.42 -8.82
CA GLU A 102 5.61 -14.79 -9.29
C GLU A 102 5.82 -14.86 -10.82
N ASP A 103 5.19 -13.96 -11.57
CA ASP A 103 5.31 -13.87 -13.03
C ASP A 103 6.60 -13.18 -13.51
N ILE A 104 7.45 -12.67 -12.61
CA ILE A 104 8.72 -12.04 -13.00
C ILE A 104 9.63 -13.09 -13.65
N PRO A 105 10.07 -12.90 -14.91
CA PRO A 105 10.84 -13.91 -15.63
C PRO A 105 12.32 -13.86 -15.26
N TRP A 106 12.66 -14.36 -14.07
CA TRP A 106 14.02 -14.38 -13.53
C TRP A 106 15.03 -15.12 -14.40
N SER A 107 14.60 -16.01 -15.30
CA SER A 107 15.50 -16.73 -16.24
C SER A 107 16.22 -15.82 -17.24
N LYS A 108 15.75 -14.58 -17.43
CA LYS A 108 16.39 -13.58 -18.31
C LYS A 108 17.61 -12.90 -17.67
N VAL A 109 17.77 -13.03 -16.35
CA VAL A 109 18.99 -12.69 -15.60
C VAL A 109 19.60 -13.99 -15.08
N ALA A 110 20.89 -14.04 -14.75
CA ALA A 110 21.48 -15.33 -14.42
C ALA A 110 20.81 -15.86 -13.12
N PRO A 111 20.31 -17.11 -13.06
CA PRO A 111 19.61 -17.63 -11.89
C PRO A 111 20.46 -17.68 -10.61
N LYS A 112 21.78 -17.48 -10.72
CA LYS A 112 22.70 -17.32 -9.58
C LYS A 112 22.72 -15.90 -8.99
N GLU A 113 22.09 -14.93 -9.65
CA GLU A 113 22.10 -13.52 -9.26
C GLU A 113 20.93 -13.14 -8.36
N ILE A 114 19.87 -13.94 -8.21
CA ILE A 114 18.74 -13.56 -7.32
C ILE A 114 18.22 -14.78 -6.58
N THR A 115 18.07 -14.67 -5.26
CA THR A 115 17.36 -15.64 -4.42
C THR A 115 16.12 -14.97 -3.81
N LEU A 116 14.93 -15.50 -4.08
CA LEU A 116 13.69 -15.04 -3.46
C LEU A 116 13.27 -15.95 -2.30
N ARG A 117 13.03 -15.36 -1.14
CA ARG A 117 12.44 -16.03 0.02
C ARG A 117 11.02 -15.54 0.27
N HIS A 118 10.04 -16.38 -0.03
CA HIS A 118 8.63 -16.07 0.20
C HIS A 118 8.24 -16.31 1.66
N ARG A 119 8.43 -15.29 2.50
CA ARG A 119 8.08 -15.30 3.92
C ARG A 119 7.86 -13.88 4.43
N ALA A 120 7.30 -13.76 5.64
CA ALA A 120 7.33 -12.50 6.37
C ALA A 120 8.78 -12.02 6.58
N ALA A 121 9.00 -10.71 6.51
CA ALA A 121 10.28 -10.11 6.85
C ALA A 121 10.61 -10.30 8.34
N MET A 122 11.90 -10.37 8.64
CA MET A 122 12.52 -10.46 9.95
C MET A 122 13.58 -9.37 10.09
N ARG A 123 14.01 -9.10 11.32
CA ARG A 123 15.12 -8.18 11.58
C ARG A 123 16.37 -8.68 10.87
N GLY A 124 17.04 -7.80 10.13
CA GLY A 124 18.26 -8.12 9.37
C GLY A 124 18.00 -8.38 7.89
N ASP A 125 16.74 -8.55 7.47
CA ASP A 125 16.41 -8.53 6.04
C ASP A 125 16.71 -7.16 5.45
N ARG A 126 17.43 -7.15 4.34
CA ARG A 126 17.90 -5.92 3.72
C ARG A 126 16.96 -5.41 2.64
N VAL A 127 16.32 -6.31 1.90
CA VAL A 127 15.54 -5.98 0.71
C VAL A 127 14.23 -6.76 0.68
N SER A 128 13.10 -6.07 0.54
CA SER A 128 11.82 -6.67 0.17
C SER A 128 11.45 -6.40 -1.28
N LEU A 129 10.77 -7.38 -1.87
CA LEU A 129 10.12 -7.27 -3.17
C LEU A 129 8.61 -7.55 -3.02
N THR A 130 7.77 -6.57 -3.29
CA THR A 130 6.32 -6.72 -3.16
C THR A 130 5.58 -6.21 -4.40
N GLY A 131 4.35 -6.66 -4.57
CA GLY A 131 3.39 -5.95 -5.41
C GLY A 131 2.77 -4.78 -4.65
N ALA A 132 1.85 -4.09 -5.32
CA ALA A 132 0.91 -3.18 -4.68
C ALA A 132 -0.50 -3.41 -5.24
N PHE A 133 -1.51 -3.26 -4.36
CA PHE A 133 -2.91 -3.42 -4.72
C PHE A 133 -3.38 -2.28 -5.65
N SER A 134 -2.98 -1.06 -5.33
CA SER A 134 -3.28 0.15 -6.09
C SER A 134 -2.19 1.19 -5.87
N ALA A 135 -2.17 2.23 -6.69
CA ALA A 135 -1.38 3.44 -6.47
C ALA A 135 -2.26 4.68 -6.69
N ILE A 136 -1.96 5.79 -6.00
CA ILE A 136 -2.74 7.03 -6.04
C ILE A 136 -1.88 8.12 -6.67
N ALA A 137 -2.35 8.64 -7.80
CA ALA A 137 -1.64 9.65 -8.57
C ALA A 137 -1.55 10.98 -7.83
N GLU A 138 -2.64 11.42 -7.18
CA GLU A 138 -2.72 12.71 -6.46
C GLU A 138 -1.55 12.92 -5.50
N THR A 139 -1.19 11.90 -4.74
CA THR A 139 -0.26 11.97 -3.61
C THR A 139 1.01 11.16 -3.80
N GLY A 140 1.15 10.39 -4.88
CA GLY A 140 2.30 9.50 -5.06
C GLY A 140 2.31 8.35 -4.04
N THR A 141 1.13 7.82 -3.71
CA THR A 141 0.96 6.83 -2.62
C THR A 141 0.77 5.43 -3.18
N LEU A 142 1.47 4.45 -2.61
CA LEU A 142 1.21 3.03 -2.84
C LEU A 142 0.19 2.51 -1.82
N VAL A 143 -0.70 1.64 -2.28
CA VAL A 143 -1.72 0.99 -1.45
C VAL A 143 -1.41 -0.49 -1.39
N LEU A 144 -1.05 -0.98 -0.20
CA LEU A 144 -0.69 -2.38 0.03
C LEU A 144 -1.67 -3.00 1.03
N VAL A 145 -2.17 -4.18 0.70
CA VAL A 145 -3.15 -4.90 1.53
C VAL A 145 -2.52 -6.15 2.12
N SER A 146 -2.76 -6.39 3.40
CA SER A 146 -2.25 -7.58 4.07
C SER A 146 -3.06 -8.82 3.71
N GLY A 147 -2.38 -9.95 3.55
CA GLY A 147 -3.00 -11.25 3.29
C GLY A 147 -2.01 -12.36 3.57
N GLU A 148 -2.45 -13.60 3.37
CA GLU A 148 -1.60 -14.79 3.54
C GLU A 148 -0.33 -14.72 2.68
N HIS A 149 -0.45 -14.17 1.48
CA HIS A 149 0.64 -14.01 0.52
C HIS A 149 1.33 -12.64 0.57
N THR A 150 0.78 -11.70 1.35
CA THR A 150 1.25 -10.31 1.45
C THR A 150 1.45 -9.89 2.90
N PRO A 151 2.45 -10.46 3.61
CA PRO A 151 2.68 -10.11 5.01
C PRO A 151 3.15 -8.66 5.14
N THR A 152 2.45 -7.88 5.98
CA THR A 152 2.70 -6.44 6.18
C THR A 152 4.14 -6.12 6.60
N THR A 153 4.85 -7.04 7.23
CA THR A 153 6.24 -6.81 7.68
C THR A 153 7.20 -6.54 6.53
N LEU A 154 6.92 -7.04 5.32
CA LEU A 154 7.72 -6.76 4.12
C LEU A 154 7.73 -5.28 3.74
N ASN A 155 6.71 -4.53 4.14
CA ASN A 155 6.57 -3.12 3.80
C ASN A 155 7.40 -2.21 4.72
N PHE A 156 7.89 -2.74 5.85
CA PHE A 156 8.40 -1.91 6.95
C PHE A 156 9.72 -2.38 7.56
N LEU A 157 10.01 -3.68 7.58
CA LEU A 157 11.24 -4.18 8.22
C LEU A 157 12.48 -4.07 7.33
N PRO A 158 12.43 -4.37 6.02
CA PRO A 158 13.60 -4.25 5.17
C PRO A 158 13.99 -2.81 4.91
N GLU A 159 15.30 -2.55 4.79
CA GLU A 159 15.83 -1.21 4.54
C GLU A 159 15.52 -0.70 3.13
N ASP A 160 15.46 -1.61 2.14
CA ASP A 160 15.01 -1.33 0.78
C ASP A 160 13.69 -2.04 0.49
N HIS A 161 12.70 -1.27 0.06
CA HIS A 161 11.43 -1.80 -0.40
C HIS A 161 11.28 -1.55 -1.90
N ILE A 162 11.34 -2.63 -2.67
CA ILE A 162 11.09 -2.62 -4.11
C ILE A 162 9.64 -3.05 -4.35
N VAL A 163 8.88 -2.21 -5.06
CA VAL A 163 7.47 -2.46 -5.37
C VAL A 163 7.28 -2.56 -6.88
N VAL A 164 6.68 -3.64 -7.35
CA VAL A 164 6.31 -3.82 -8.75
C VAL A 164 4.81 -3.61 -8.90
N ILE A 165 4.40 -2.70 -9.79
CA ILE A 165 2.99 -2.39 -10.02
C ILE A 165 2.77 -2.03 -11.49
N THR A 166 1.59 -2.36 -12.01
CA THR A 166 1.18 -1.98 -13.37
C THR A 166 0.46 -0.63 -13.39
N GLU A 167 0.57 0.09 -14.51
CA GLU A 167 -0.04 1.41 -14.67
C GLU A 167 -1.56 1.43 -14.57
N ASP A 168 -2.25 0.35 -14.97
CA ASP A 168 -3.71 0.21 -14.84
C ASP A 168 -4.19 0.12 -13.38
N ARG A 169 -3.27 -0.10 -12.43
CA ARG A 169 -3.57 -0.06 -11.00
C ARG A 169 -3.49 1.35 -10.41
N ILE A 170 -3.06 2.35 -11.17
CA ILE A 170 -3.02 3.74 -10.71
C ILE A 170 -4.43 4.34 -10.79
N VAL A 171 -4.87 4.92 -9.68
CA VAL A 171 -6.12 5.66 -9.55
C VAL A 171 -5.83 7.15 -9.32
N PRO A 172 -6.75 8.06 -9.69
CA PRO A 172 -6.50 9.47 -9.51
C PRO A 172 -6.46 9.87 -8.02
N TYR A 173 -7.47 9.47 -7.24
CA TYR A 173 -7.66 9.92 -5.86
C TYR A 173 -7.71 8.77 -4.84
N MET A 174 -7.53 9.12 -3.57
CA MET A 174 -7.60 8.20 -2.43
C MET A 174 -8.95 7.46 -2.34
N GLU A 175 -10.06 8.15 -2.62
CA GLU A 175 -11.40 7.56 -2.58
C GLU A 175 -11.57 6.42 -3.59
N ASP A 176 -10.89 6.50 -4.74
CA ASP A 176 -10.95 5.48 -5.77
C ASP A 176 -10.19 4.22 -5.35
N ALA A 177 -9.10 4.36 -4.60
CA ALA A 177 -8.44 3.21 -3.97
C ALA A 177 -9.38 2.51 -2.98
N TRP A 178 -10.10 3.27 -2.16
CA TRP A 178 -11.10 2.72 -1.25
C TRP A 178 -12.27 2.03 -1.97
N LYS A 179 -12.74 2.57 -3.10
CA LYS A 179 -13.74 1.91 -3.95
C LYS A 179 -13.22 0.56 -4.44
N LYS A 180 -11.96 0.48 -4.92
CA LYS A 180 -11.34 -0.77 -5.35
C LYS A 180 -11.22 -1.78 -4.21
N ILE A 181 -10.83 -1.35 -3.01
CA ILE A 181 -10.74 -2.23 -1.83
C ILE A 181 -12.11 -2.81 -1.48
N ARG A 182 -13.17 -1.99 -1.42
CA ARG A 182 -14.53 -2.48 -1.13
C ARG A 182 -15.06 -3.43 -2.20
N ALA A 183 -14.71 -3.22 -3.46
CA ALA A 183 -15.11 -4.11 -4.55
C ALA A 183 -14.33 -5.44 -4.54
N ALA A 184 -13.06 -5.43 -4.12
CA ALA A 184 -12.19 -6.60 -4.15
C ALA A 184 -12.34 -7.52 -2.94
N PHE A 185 -12.80 -7.01 -1.80
CA PHE A 185 -12.84 -7.76 -0.54
C PHE A 185 -14.22 -7.73 0.11
N THR A 186 -14.80 -8.91 0.36
CA THR A 186 -16.06 -9.07 1.11
C THR A 186 -15.94 -8.58 2.56
N SER A 187 -14.77 -8.78 3.16
CA SER A 187 -14.40 -8.28 4.49
C SER A 187 -13.07 -7.54 4.38
N PRO A 188 -12.89 -6.40 5.08
CA PRO A 188 -11.67 -5.62 4.95
C PRO A 188 -10.43 -6.44 5.32
N PRO A 189 -9.31 -6.29 4.57
CA PRO A 189 -8.03 -6.88 4.96
C PRO A 189 -7.63 -6.49 6.39
N ARG A 190 -6.86 -7.36 7.05
CA ARG A 190 -6.40 -7.11 8.43
C ARG A 190 -5.62 -5.79 8.57
N ALA A 191 -4.89 -5.40 7.54
CA ALA A 191 -4.22 -4.11 7.42
C ALA A 191 -4.25 -3.62 5.97
N ILE A 192 -4.40 -2.31 5.82
CA ILE A 192 -4.28 -1.58 4.57
C ILE A 192 -3.27 -0.47 4.82
N ASN A 193 -2.16 -0.49 4.09
CA ASN A 193 -1.06 0.46 4.26
C ASN A 193 -1.04 1.42 3.08
N PHE A 194 -1.10 2.71 3.38
CA PHE A 194 -0.89 3.80 2.43
C PHE A 194 0.53 4.32 2.64
N ILE A 195 1.42 4.07 1.67
CA ILE A 195 2.85 4.40 1.76
C ILE A 195 3.19 5.50 0.77
N THR A 196 3.60 6.67 1.29
CA THR A 196 3.90 7.88 0.52
C THR A 196 5.39 8.23 0.69
N GLY A 197 6.23 7.59 -0.12
CA GLY A 197 7.70 7.71 -0.02
C GLY A 197 8.32 6.85 1.10
N PRO A 198 9.66 6.84 1.20
CA PRO A 198 10.39 6.15 2.25
C PRO A 198 10.17 6.78 3.64
N SER A 199 10.53 6.04 4.70
CA SER A 199 10.41 6.52 6.08
C SER A 199 11.42 7.63 6.38
N ARG A 200 10.93 8.86 6.61
CA ARG A 200 11.76 10.07 6.82
C ARG A 200 12.18 10.34 8.27
N THR A 201 11.80 9.50 9.23
CA THR A 201 12.17 9.66 10.65
C THR A 201 13.67 9.55 10.97
N ALA A 202 14.53 9.32 9.97
CA ALA A 202 15.98 9.42 10.13
C ALA A 202 16.50 10.85 10.38
N ASP A 203 15.66 11.89 10.21
CA ASP A 203 16.07 13.30 10.28
C ASP A 203 15.60 14.05 11.54
N ILE A 204 15.05 13.33 12.54
CA ILE A 204 14.57 13.94 13.80
C ILE A 204 15.37 13.50 15.05
N GLU A 205 16.15 12.41 14.98
CA GLU A 205 16.87 11.91 16.16
C GLU A 205 18.36 11.71 15.88
N GLN A 206 19.21 12.38 16.65
CA GLN A 206 20.67 12.17 16.69
C GLN A 206 21.11 10.79 17.19
N THR A 207 20.18 9.84 17.33
CA THR A 207 20.44 8.45 17.67
C THR A 207 19.50 7.58 16.85
N MET A 208 19.99 7.05 15.72
CA MET A 208 19.28 6.02 14.96
C MET A 208 19.04 4.80 15.87
N GLN A 209 17.86 4.69 16.48
CA GLN A 209 17.44 3.45 17.11
C GLN A 209 17.11 2.44 16.01
N LEU A 210 17.92 1.39 15.97
CA LEU A 210 17.85 0.30 15.00
C LEU A 210 16.52 -0.47 15.18
N GLY A 211 15.47 -0.11 14.43
CA GLY A 211 14.31 -0.98 14.19
C GLY A 211 12.90 -0.42 14.41
N ALA A 212 12.68 0.90 14.41
CA ALA A 212 11.33 1.49 14.50
C ALA A 212 10.91 2.31 13.26
N HIS A 213 11.78 2.42 12.26
CA HIS A 213 11.58 3.28 11.10
C HIS A 213 11.55 2.42 9.85
N GLY A 214 10.57 2.68 8.97
CA GLY A 214 10.34 1.89 7.76
C GLY A 214 11.50 1.94 6.75
N PRO A 215 11.28 1.53 5.50
CA PRO A 215 12.35 1.42 4.52
C PRO A 215 13.04 2.77 4.32
N ARG A 216 14.37 2.74 4.28
CA ARG A 216 15.22 3.89 3.94
C ARG A 216 15.04 4.30 2.49
N ARG A 217 14.71 3.34 1.63
CA ARG A 217 14.45 3.54 0.20
C ARG A 217 13.18 2.84 -0.21
N LEU A 218 12.38 3.55 -1.00
CA LEU A 218 11.21 3.03 -1.67
C LEU A 218 11.43 3.18 -3.18
N THR A 219 11.48 2.05 -3.88
CA THR A 219 11.69 2.02 -5.33
C THR A 219 10.50 1.33 -5.99
N VAL A 220 9.90 2.00 -6.98
CA VAL A 220 8.78 1.46 -7.74
C VAL A 220 9.25 1.10 -9.14
N ILE A 221 9.00 -0.15 -9.55
CA ILE A 221 9.10 -0.58 -10.94
C ILE A 221 7.69 -0.51 -11.51
N LEU A 222 7.47 0.55 -12.30
CA LEU A 222 6.16 0.84 -12.90
C LEU A 222 6.09 0.18 -14.27
N VAL A 223 5.24 -0.83 -14.40
CA VAL A 223 5.11 -1.66 -15.58
C VAL A 223 3.94 -1.17 -16.44
N ALA A 224 4.19 -0.76 -17.68
CA ALA A 224 3.12 -0.31 -18.57
C ALA A 224 2.16 -1.45 -18.94
N ARG A 225 2.69 -2.65 -19.23
CA ARG A 225 1.89 -3.84 -19.55
C ARG A 225 2.46 -5.10 -18.91
N TRP A 226 1.61 -5.92 -18.31
CA TRP A 226 2.03 -7.15 -17.63
C TRP A 226 2.68 -8.16 -18.60
N LYS A 227 2.08 -8.36 -19.78
CA LYS A 227 2.59 -9.26 -20.82
C LYS A 227 2.74 -8.52 -22.15
N GLN A 228 3.73 -8.92 -22.94
CA GLN A 228 3.80 -8.53 -24.36
C GLN A 228 2.63 -9.19 -25.10
N ALA A 229 2.06 -8.47 -26.07
CA ALA A 229 1.12 -9.10 -27.00
C ALA A 229 1.92 -10.12 -27.84
N SER A 230 1.48 -11.38 -27.84
CA SER A 230 2.04 -12.45 -28.67
C SER A 230 1.79 -12.22 -30.15
#